data_AF-A0A7C4BA66-F1
#
_entry.id   AF-A0A7C4BA66-F1
#
_cell.length_a   1.000
_cell.length_b   1.000
_cell.length_c   1.000
_cell.angle_alpha   90.00
_cell.angle_beta   90.00
_cell.angle_gamma   90.00
#
_symmetry.space_group_name_H-M   'P 1'
#
loop_
_entity.id
_entity.type
_entity.pdbx_description
1 polymer ?
#
loop_
_entity_poly.entity_id
_entity_poly.type
_entity_poly.pdbx_seq_one_letter_code
_entity_poly.pdbx_strand_id
1 'polypeptide(L)' 'MLELLGERGEVLGSVTADLVIQPGVAEPLLTDAAIDELGIQPVSFSKGLWRHVSDPPGKVRSSAQRPRGP' A
#
# COMPACT_ATOMS: atom_id res chain seq x y z
N MET A 1 -2.75 12.24 7.87
CA MET A 1 -3.30 11.86 6.55
C MET A 1 -2.25 11.02 5.84
N LEU A 2 -2.63 9.84 5.39
CA LEU A 2 -1.80 8.89 4.64
C LEU A 2 -2.34 8.82 3.20
N GLU A 3 -1.46 8.81 2.22
CA GLU A 3 -1.81 8.74 0.80
C GLU A 3 -1.22 7.48 0.16
N LEU A 4 -2.03 6.78 -0.62
CA LEU A 4 -1.59 5.67 -1.47
C LEU A 4 -1.20 6.24 -2.83
N LEU A 5 0.08 6.12 -3.17
CA LEU A 5 0.62 6.61 -4.44
C LEU A 5 0.67 5.52 -5.50
N GLY A 6 0.35 5.90 -6.72
CA GLY A 6 0.56 5.10 -7.91
C GLY A 6 1.97 5.24 -8.48
N GLU A 7 2.21 4.54 -9.59
CA GLU A 7 3.56 4.40 -10.18
C GLU A 7 4.12 5.72 -10.74
N ARG A 8 3.26 6.68 -11.08
CA ARG A 8 3.67 8.00 -11.56
C ARG A 8 3.55 9.07 -10.48
N GLY A 9 3.39 8.65 -9.21
CA GLY A 9 3.19 9.55 -8.08
C GLY A 9 1.78 10.12 -7.99
N GLU A 10 0.81 9.64 -8.79
CA GLU A 10 -0.58 10.02 -8.64
C GLU A 10 -1.17 9.49 -7.34
N VAL A 11 -2.00 10.29 -6.65
CA VAL A 11 -2.73 9.82 -5.47
C VAL A 11 -3.89 8.93 -5.92
N LEU A 12 -3.89 7.67 -5.48
CA LEU A 12 -4.96 6.71 -5.75
C LEU A 12 -6.05 6.74 -4.67
N GLY A 13 -5.66 7.06 -3.44
CA GLY A 13 -6.55 7.16 -2.30
C GLY A 13 -5.86 7.84 -1.11
N SER A 14 -6.65 8.31 -0.16
CA SER A 14 -6.16 8.97 1.05
C SER A 14 -7.03 8.57 2.24
N VAL A 15 -6.40 8.35 3.40
CA VAL A 15 -7.09 7.98 4.64
C VAL A 15 -6.55 8.79 5.81
N THR A 16 -7.40 9.05 6.81
CA THR A 16 -6.95 9.51 8.12
C THR A 16 -6.72 8.30 9.00
N ALA A 17 -5.47 8.05 9.38
CA ALA A 17 -5.09 6.90 10.19
C ALA A 17 -4.09 7.33 11.28
N ASP A 18 -4.11 6.59 12.38
CA ASP A 18 -3.11 6.72 13.45
C ASP A 18 -1.83 5.98 13.06
N LEU A 19 -0.69 6.63 13.30
CA LEU A 19 0.63 6.03 13.08
C LEU A 19 1.18 5.52 14.42
N VAL A 20 1.40 4.20 14.50
CA VAL A 20 2.05 3.55 15.64
C VAL A 20 3.42 3.05 15.20
N ILE A 21 4.46 3.41 15.96
CA ILE A 21 5.82 2.93 15.72
C ILE A 21 6.11 1.78 16.67
N GLN A 22 6.31 0.57 16.12
CA GLN A 22 6.73 -0.60 16.88
C GLN A 22 8.21 -0.93 16.61
N PRO A 23 9.10 -0.78 17.60
CA PRO A 23 10.51 -1.13 17.44
C PRO A 23 10.68 -2.59 17.01
N GLY A 24 11.59 -2.83 16.06
CA GLY A 24 11.93 -4.17 15.58
C GLY A 24 11.04 -4.72 14.45
N VAL A 25 9.93 -4.03 14.11
CA VAL A 25 9.13 -4.38 12.93
C VAL A 25 9.69 -3.63 11.72
N ALA A 26 10.20 -4.39 10.75
CA ALA A 26 10.86 -3.84 9.57
C ALA A 26 9.89 -3.53 8.41
N GLU A 27 8.62 -3.90 8.53
CA GLU A 27 7.58 -3.69 7.52
C GLU A 27 6.43 -2.83 8.07
N PRO A 28 5.83 -1.95 7.26
CA PRO A 28 4.64 -1.22 7.67
C PRO A 28 3.46 -2.17 7.83
N LEU A 29 2.76 -2.06 8.95
CA LEU A 29 1.50 -2.76 9.20
C LEU A 29 0.33 -1.81 8.86
N LEU A 30 -0.62 -2.31 8.09
CA LEU A 30 -1.89 -1.62 7.80
C LEU A 30 -3.02 -2.43 8.41
N THR A 31 -3.99 -1.74 9.01
CA THR A 31 -5.24 -2.38 9.45
C THR A 31 -6.12 -2.70 8.25
N ASP A 32 -7.00 -3.69 8.40
CA ASP A 32 -7.96 -4.04 7.36
C ASP A 32 -8.83 -2.84 6.94
N ALA A 33 -9.22 -2.00 7.91
CA ALA A 33 -9.97 -0.77 7.64
C ALA A 33 -9.18 0.22 6.75
N ALA A 34 -7.89 0.40 7.01
CA ALA A 34 -7.06 1.27 6.18
C ALA A 34 -6.86 0.68 4.77
N ILE A 35 -6.75 -0.64 4.64
CA ILE A 35 -6.65 -1.35 3.35
C ILE A 35 -7.93 -1.11 2.52
N ASP A 36 -9.09 -1.28 3.14
CA ASP A 36 -10.40 -1.09 2.48
C ASP A 36 -10.63 0.38 2.07
N GLU A 37 -10.37 1.34 2.96
CA GLU A 37 -10.54 2.77 2.67
C GLU A 37 -9.59 3.28 1.59
N LEU A 38 -8.36 2.74 1.55
CA LEU A 38 -7.40 3.02 0.47
C LEU A 38 -7.72 2.27 -0.84
N GLY A 39 -8.76 1.44 -0.86
CA GLY A 39 -9.16 0.68 -2.04
C GLY A 39 -8.14 -0.37 -2.49
N ILE A 40 -7.31 -0.87 -1.56
CA ILE A 40 -6.26 -1.86 -1.85
C ILE A 40 -6.88 -3.26 -1.87
N GLN A 41 -6.64 -4.00 -2.94
CA GLN A 41 -7.08 -5.38 -3.11
C GLN A 41 -5.85 -6.31 -3.21
N PRO A 42 -5.53 -7.09 -2.16
CA PRO A 42 -4.39 -7.99 -2.17
C PRO A 42 -4.53 -9.09 -3.23
N VAL A 43 -3.46 -9.35 -3.97
CA VAL A 43 -3.37 -10.48 -4.92
C VAL A 43 -2.43 -11.55 -4.36
N SER A 44 -1.26 -11.13 -3.84
CA SER A 44 -0.31 -12.03 -3.19
C SER A 44 0.57 -11.25 -2.23
N PHE A 45 0.33 -11.40 -0.93
CA PHE A 45 1.06 -10.70 0.13
C PHE A 45 2.56 -10.97 0.09
N SER A 46 2.96 -12.24 0.01
CA SER A 46 4.38 -12.64 0.01
C SER A 46 5.17 -12.11 -1.19
N LYS A 47 4.48 -11.77 -2.29
CA LYS A 47 5.07 -11.18 -3.49
C LYS A 47 4.88 -9.67 -3.58
N GLY A 48 4.18 -9.06 -2.61
CA GLY A 48 3.81 -7.65 -2.64
C GLY A 48 2.92 -7.29 -3.84
N LEU A 49 2.06 -8.19 -4.31
CA LEU A 49 1.19 -7.94 -5.46
C LEU A 49 -0.22 -7.53 -5.01
N TRP A 50 -0.75 -6.47 -5.61
CA TRP A 50 -2.04 -5.89 -5.25
C TRP A 50 -2.69 -5.18 -6.44
N ARG A 51 -3.96 -4.77 -6.31
CA ARG A 51 -4.69 -3.90 -7.24
C ARG A 51 -5.33 -2.76 -6.48
N HIS A 52 -5.63 -1.68 -7.17
CA HIS A 52 -6.53 -0.66 -6.66
C HIS A 52 -7.95 -0.89 -7.19
N VAL A 53 -8.97 -0.55 -6.42
CA VAL A 53 -10.39 -0.68 -6.83
C VAL A 53 -10.71 0.08 -8.12
N SER A 54 -10.01 1.19 -8.38
CA SER A 54 -10.16 1.99 -9.60
C SER A 54 -9.24 1.57 -10.75
N ASP A 55 -8.45 0.50 -10.59
CA ASP A 55 -7.59 0.03 -11.66
C ASP A 55 -8.40 -0.61 -12.80
N PRO A 56 -7.97 -0.45 -14.07
CA PRO A 56 -8.57 -1.17 -15.17
C PRO A 56 -8.37 -2.69 -15.02
N PRO A 57 -9.24 -3.52 -15.62
CA PRO A 57 -9.11 -4.96 -15.58
C PRO A 57 -7.71 -5.44 -16.00
N GLY A 58 -7.13 -6.34 -15.22
CA GLY A 58 -5.83 -6.95 -15.50
C GLY A 58 -4.62 -6.16 -15.01
N LYS A 59 -4.76 -4.90 -14.57
CA LYS A 59 -3.65 -4.19 -13.93
C LYS A 59 -3.34 -4.82 -12.58
N VAL A 60 -2.05 -5.07 -12.34
CA VAL A 60 -1.51 -5.55 -11.06
C VAL A 60 -0.34 -4.64 -10.72
N ARG A 61 -0.30 -4.19 -9.48
CA ARG A 61 0.72 -3.32 -8.91
C ARG A 61 1.64 -4.13 -7.99
N SER A 62 2.84 -3.61 -7.79
CA SER A 62 3.83 -4.17 -6.86
C SER A 62 4.10 -3.18 -5.75
N SER A 63 4.29 -3.67 -4.51
CA SER A 63 4.72 -2.85 -3.38
C SER A 63 6.09 -2.23 -3.64
N ALA A 64 6.31 -1.03 -3.10
CA ALA A 64 7.61 -0.37 -3.16
C ALA A 64 8.68 -1.29 -2.54
N GLN A 65 9.79 -1.47 -3.26
CA GLN A 65 10.93 -2.16 -2.69
C GLN A 65 11.65 -1.23 -1.74
N ARG A 66 12.12 -1.77 -0.60
CA ARG A 66 13.01 -1.04 0.29
C ARG A 66 14.19 -0.54 -0.55
N PRO A 67 14.50 0.77 -0.56
CA PRO A 67 15.69 1.26 -1.22
C PRO A 67 16.88 0.45 -0.70
N ARG A 68 17.68 -0.12 -1.59
CA ARG A 68 18.97 -0.69 -1.17
C ARG A 68 19.73 0.48 -0.55
N GLY A 69 19.98 0.41 0.75
CA GLY A 69 20.90 1.33 1.39
C GLY A 69 22.30 1.19 0.76
N PRO A 70 23.19 2.18 0.93
CA PRO A 70 24.60 1.97 0.68
C PRO A 70 25.13 0.76 1.47
#